data_AF-A0A1H7WVN4-F1
#
_entry.id   AF-A0A1H7WVN4-F1
#
_cell.length_a   1.000
_cell.length_b   1.000
_cell.length_c   1.000
_cell.angle_alpha   90.00
_cell.angle_beta   90.00
_cell.angle_gamma   90.00
#
_symmetry.space_group_name_H-M   'P 1'
#
loop_
_entity.id
_entity.type
_entity.pdbx_description
1 polymer ?
#
loop_
_entity_poly.entity_id
_entity_poly.type
_entity_poly.pdbx_seq_one_letter_code
_entity_poly.pdbx_strand_id
1 'polypeptide(L)'
;MKWTLPIGCLALIAGPAFSETWTCQVPYDEANGGGSVTIEDNRLVFVSDWPHREPEILKCIRSGPISECMSADLAVTGSGSASVFAKLFSVAWQRDGAPATITTRQPSTIFKEREDGYAMTQVFPSLGYTFPVTDCKVD
;
A
#
# COMPACT_ATOMS: atom_id res chain seq x y z
N MET A 1 -28.48 54.16 -10.03
CA MET A 1 -27.19 53.77 -9.42
C MET A 1 -27.13 52.26 -9.32
N LYS A 2 -26.30 51.61 -10.15
CA LYS A 2 -26.09 50.15 -10.13
C LYS A 2 -25.04 49.82 -9.06
N TRP A 3 -25.40 49.02 -8.08
CA TRP A 3 -24.48 48.49 -7.08
C TRP A 3 -23.81 47.25 -7.65
N THR A 4 -22.53 47.37 -8.00
CA THR A 4 -21.65 46.23 -8.34
C THR A 4 -20.99 45.75 -7.05
N LEU A 5 -21.44 44.60 -6.54
CA LEU A 5 -20.75 43.85 -5.49
C LEU A 5 -19.41 43.34 -6.03
N PRO A 6 -18.26 43.61 -5.36
CA PRO A 6 -17.00 43.00 -5.75
C PRO A 6 -16.98 41.56 -5.25
N ILE A 7 -16.81 40.64 -6.19
CA ILE A 7 -16.59 39.21 -5.94
C ILE A 7 -15.26 39.10 -5.17
N GLY A 8 -15.36 38.94 -3.86
CA GLY A 8 -14.23 38.60 -3.00
C GLY A 8 -13.69 37.23 -3.42
N CYS A 9 -12.48 37.22 -3.97
CA CYS A 9 -11.73 36.00 -4.24
C CYS A 9 -11.61 35.17 -2.97
N LEU A 10 -12.38 34.08 -2.89
CA LEU A 10 -12.06 32.92 -2.06
C LEU A 10 -10.76 32.33 -2.61
N ALA A 11 -9.63 32.84 -2.14
CA ALA A 11 -8.35 32.15 -2.24
C ALA A 11 -8.50 30.86 -1.44
N LEU A 12 -8.86 29.78 -2.13
CA LEU A 12 -8.73 28.42 -1.64
C LEU A 12 -7.25 28.24 -1.31
N ILE A 13 -6.92 28.31 -0.02
CA ILE A 13 -5.66 27.84 0.52
C ILE A 13 -5.71 26.31 0.39
N ALA A 14 -5.54 25.81 -0.82
CA ALA A 14 -5.01 24.48 -1.03
C ALA A 14 -3.53 24.57 -0.66
N GLY A 15 -3.26 24.60 0.65
CA GLY A 15 -1.92 24.32 1.12
C GLY A 15 -1.50 22.95 0.58
N PRO A 16 -0.21 22.72 0.30
CA PRO A 16 0.24 21.36 0.06
C PRO A 16 -0.20 20.54 1.27
N ALA A 17 -1.04 19.53 1.06
CA ALA A 17 -1.23 18.51 2.07
C ALA A 17 0.15 17.92 2.27
N PHE A 18 0.84 18.34 3.34
CA PHE A 18 2.08 17.70 3.75
C PHE A 18 1.69 16.27 4.09
N SER A 19 1.93 15.37 3.14
CA SER A 19 1.84 13.93 3.35
C SER A 19 2.92 13.60 4.36
N GLU A 20 2.55 13.48 5.63
CA GLU A 20 3.46 13.02 6.69
C GLU A 20 4.06 11.67 6.28
N THR A 21 5.37 11.58 6.36
CA THR A 21 6.10 10.33 6.11
C THR A 21 6.40 9.67 7.45
N TRP A 22 6.01 8.42 7.58
CA TRP A 22 6.20 7.63 8.81
C TRP A 22 7.12 6.46 8.56
N THR A 23 8.17 6.33 9.36
CA THR A 23 9.05 5.16 9.35
C THR A 23 8.83 4.35 10.62
N CYS A 24 8.43 3.09 10.49
CA CYS A 24 8.11 2.17 11.57
C CYS A 24 8.89 0.86 11.47
N GLN A 25 9.01 0.15 12.59
CA GLN A 25 9.52 -1.22 12.66
C GLN A 25 8.37 -2.23 12.48
N VAL A 26 8.65 -3.29 11.71
CA VAL A 26 7.79 -4.44 11.54
C VAL A 26 8.37 -5.60 12.32
N PRO A 27 7.63 -6.18 13.29
CA PRO A 27 8.15 -7.26 14.10
C PRO A 27 8.43 -8.49 13.23
N TYR A 28 9.51 -9.20 13.58
CA TYR A 28 9.86 -10.44 12.92
C TYR A 28 8.79 -11.50 13.17
N ASP A 29 8.29 -12.05 12.08
CA ASP A 29 7.49 -13.26 12.00
C ASP A 29 7.95 -14.05 10.76
N GLU A 30 7.80 -15.37 10.77
CA GLU A 30 8.16 -16.26 9.67
C GLU A 30 7.45 -15.85 8.35
N ALA A 31 6.26 -15.24 8.42
CA ALA A 31 5.50 -14.85 7.24
C ALA A 31 5.93 -13.50 6.64
N ASN A 32 6.35 -12.52 7.46
CA ASN A 32 6.72 -11.17 6.98
C ASN A 32 8.24 -10.92 6.93
N GLY A 33 9.04 -11.67 7.69
CA GLY A 33 10.49 -11.55 7.78
C GLY A 33 11.01 -10.32 8.53
N GLY A 34 10.16 -9.60 9.27
CA GLY A 34 10.51 -8.39 10.02
C GLY A 34 10.98 -7.23 9.14
N GLY A 35 11.65 -6.26 9.77
CA GLY A 35 12.32 -5.13 9.11
C GLY A 35 11.65 -3.78 9.38
N SER A 36 11.63 -2.93 8.36
CA SER A 36 11.11 -1.57 8.45
C SER A 36 10.12 -1.26 7.35
N VAL A 37 9.18 -0.35 7.65
CA VAL A 37 8.22 0.16 6.67
C VAL A 37 8.20 1.68 6.70
N THR A 38 8.33 2.29 5.54
CA THR A 38 8.10 3.72 5.32
C THR A 38 6.74 3.90 4.67
N ILE A 39 5.89 4.75 5.25
CA ILE A 39 4.49 4.92 4.89
C ILE A 39 4.25 6.41 4.59
N GLU A 40 3.85 6.69 3.37
CA GLU A 40 3.41 7.99 2.85
C GLU A 40 1.93 7.88 2.44
N ASP A 41 1.26 9.00 2.17
CA ASP A 41 -0.16 8.97 1.77
C ASP A 41 -0.41 8.19 0.46
N ASN A 42 0.57 8.18 -0.44
CA ASN A 42 0.48 7.57 -1.77
C ASN A 42 1.46 6.40 -2.00
N ARG A 43 2.26 6.03 -1.01
CA ARG A 43 3.33 5.06 -1.16
C ARG A 43 3.61 4.30 0.13
N LEU A 44 3.95 3.02 0.00
CA LEU A 44 4.49 2.22 1.09
C LEU A 44 5.75 1.52 0.60
N VAL A 45 6.81 1.58 1.39
CA VAL A 45 8.08 0.90 1.12
C VAL A 45 8.35 -0.06 2.27
N PHE A 46 8.35 -1.36 1.99
CA PHE A 46 8.64 -2.40 2.97
C PHE A 46 10.04 -2.96 2.72
N VAL A 47 10.92 -2.85 3.70
CA VAL A 47 12.29 -3.39 3.67
C VAL A 47 12.37 -4.51 4.70
N SER A 48 12.57 -5.74 4.23
CA SER A 48 12.69 -6.91 5.10
C SER A 48 14.12 -7.06 5.62
N ASP A 49 14.27 -7.64 6.82
CA ASP A 49 15.59 -7.99 7.37
C ASP A 49 16.24 -9.19 6.66
N TRP A 50 15.51 -9.85 5.75
CA TRP A 50 16.05 -10.97 4.98
C TRP A 50 17.09 -10.49 3.97
N PRO A 51 18.36 -10.94 4.05
CA PRO A 51 19.53 -10.30 3.40
C PRO A 51 19.56 -10.33 1.86
N HIS A 52 18.57 -10.93 1.22
CA HIS A 52 18.45 -11.03 -0.24
C HIS A 52 17.08 -10.59 -0.77
N ARG A 53 16.19 -10.06 0.09
CA ARG A 53 14.88 -9.59 -0.32
C ARG A 53 14.98 -8.11 -0.68
N GLU A 54 14.67 -7.81 -1.94
CA GLU A 54 14.57 -6.42 -2.39
C GLU A 54 13.41 -5.70 -1.67
N PRO A 55 13.52 -4.37 -1.44
CA PRO A 55 12.41 -3.59 -0.91
C PRO A 55 11.16 -3.72 -1.78
N GLU A 56 10.01 -3.91 -1.14
CA GLU A 56 8.71 -3.91 -1.81
C GLU A 56 8.15 -2.49 -1.82
N ILE A 57 7.88 -1.97 -3.01
CA ILE A 57 7.32 -0.63 -3.19
C ILE A 57 5.88 -0.75 -3.69
N LEU A 58 4.95 -0.20 -2.92
CA LEU A 58 3.53 -0.24 -3.18
C LEU A 58 2.96 1.15 -3.38
N LYS A 59 1.98 1.28 -4.28
CA LYS A 59 1.21 2.51 -4.48
C LYS A 59 0.02 2.50 -3.55
N CYS A 60 -0.20 3.59 -2.82
CA CYS A 60 -1.25 3.69 -1.83
C CYS A 60 -2.30 4.74 -2.19
N ILE A 61 -3.49 4.55 -1.63
CA ILE A 61 -4.53 5.57 -1.55
C ILE A 61 -4.98 5.62 -0.09
N ARG A 62 -4.89 6.81 0.52
CA ARG A 62 -5.42 7.06 1.87
C ARG A 62 -6.85 7.57 1.80
N SER A 63 -7.75 6.93 2.55
CA SER A 63 -9.14 7.33 2.73
C SER A 63 -9.47 7.33 4.22
N GLY A 64 -9.39 8.52 4.83
CA GLY A 64 -9.55 8.69 6.27
C GLY A 64 -8.50 7.90 7.07
N PRO A 65 -8.91 7.03 8.02
CA PRO A 65 -7.98 6.28 8.88
C PRO A 65 -7.44 4.99 8.22
N ILE A 66 -7.62 4.80 6.91
CA ILE A 66 -7.19 3.59 6.20
C ILE A 66 -6.39 4.00 4.95
N SER A 67 -5.23 3.38 4.74
CA SER A 67 -4.56 3.37 3.44
C SER A 67 -4.65 1.99 2.80
N GLU A 68 -5.00 1.92 1.52
CA GLU A 68 -4.97 0.69 0.73
C GLU A 68 -3.79 0.80 -0.25
N CYS A 69 -2.86 -0.16 -0.19
CA CYS A 69 -1.57 -0.14 -0.86
C CYS A 69 -1.39 -1.37 -1.73
N MET A 70 -1.04 -1.20 -3.01
CA MET A 70 -0.91 -2.29 -3.96
C MET A 70 0.39 -2.23 -4.77
N SER A 71 1.02 -3.37 -4.98
CA SER A 71 1.95 -3.62 -6.08
C SER A 71 1.38 -4.73 -6.96
N ALA A 72 1.61 -4.63 -8.27
CA ALA A 72 1.20 -5.64 -9.21
C ALA A 72 2.26 -5.78 -10.30
N ASP A 73 2.77 -7.00 -10.47
CA ASP A 73 3.78 -7.33 -11.46
C ASP A 73 3.21 -8.31 -12.48
N LEU A 74 3.51 -8.07 -13.75
CA LEU A 74 3.15 -8.95 -14.86
C LEU A 74 4.37 -9.75 -15.29
N ALA A 75 4.28 -11.07 -15.28
CA ALA A 75 5.31 -11.97 -15.78
C ALA A 75 4.79 -12.76 -16.98
N VAL A 76 5.52 -12.74 -18.11
CA VAL A 76 5.20 -13.58 -19.26
C VAL A 76 5.60 -15.02 -18.95
N THR A 77 4.72 -15.99 -19.18
CA THR A 77 5.04 -17.41 -19.10
C THR A 77 5.54 -17.90 -20.45
N GLY A 78 6.45 -18.89 -20.46
CA GLY A 78 7.13 -19.39 -21.67
C GLY A 78 6.24 -19.99 -22.77
N SER A 79 4.91 -19.88 -22.65
CA SER A 79 3.91 -20.34 -23.61
C SER A 79 3.01 -19.22 -24.14
N GLY A 80 3.40 -17.96 -24.03
CA GLY A 80 2.59 -16.81 -24.48
C GLY A 80 1.49 -16.39 -23.50
N SER A 81 1.40 -17.00 -22.32
CA SER A 81 0.48 -16.58 -21.26
C SER A 81 1.13 -15.55 -20.34
N ALA A 82 0.36 -14.97 -19.41
CA ALA A 82 0.85 -13.94 -18.49
C ALA A 82 0.36 -14.17 -17.07
N SER A 83 1.21 -14.01 -16.06
CA SER A 83 0.85 -14.11 -14.65
C SER A 83 0.84 -12.72 -14.03
N VAL A 84 -0.20 -12.36 -13.29
CA VAL A 84 -0.21 -11.13 -12.48
C VAL A 84 -0.06 -11.50 -11.02
N PHE A 85 1.03 -11.02 -10.43
CA PHE A 85 1.28 -11.13 -9.00
C PHE A 85 0.92 -9.80 -8.37
N ALA A 86 -0.21 -9.75 -7.66
CA ALA A 86 -0.61 -8.57 -6.91
C ALA A 86 -0.43 -8.79 -5.41
N LYS A 87 0.11 -7.79 -4.74
CA LYS A 87 0.15 -7.71 -3.27
C LYS A 87 -0.68 -6.51 -2.87
N LEU A 88 -1.69 -6.72 -2.03
CA LEU A 88 -2.49 -5.65 -1.45
C LEU A 88 -2.28 -5.63 0.07
N PHE A 89 -2.15 -4.44 0.63
CA PHE A 89 -1.98 -4.19 2.06
C PHE A 89 -2.93 -3.08 2.49
N SER A 90 -3.58 -3.27 3.63
CA SER A 90 -4.41 -2.25 4.26
C SER A 90 -3.70 -1.77 5.53
N VAL A 91 -3.37 -0.49 5.58
CA VAL A 91 -2.75 0.17 6.74
C VAL A 91 -3.86 0.84 7.55
N ALA A 92 -4.00 0.47 8.82
CA ALA A 92 -4.89 1.16 9.74
C ALA A 92 -4.12 2.22 10.52
N TRP A 93 -4.62 3.46 10.48
CA TRP A 93 -4.06 4.61 11.16
C TRP A 93 -4.74 4.84 12.50
N GLN A 94 -3.99 5.34 13.47
CA GLN A 94 -4.61 5.95 14.64
C GLN A 94 -5.35 7.23 14.22
N ARG A 95 -6.42 7.58 14.96
CA ARG A 95 -7.35 8.66 14.59
C ARG A 95 -6.64 9.98 14.22
N ASP A 96 -5.58 10.31 14.95
CA ASP A 96 -4.80 11.54 14.77
C ASP A 96 -3.29 11.25 14.92
N GLY A 97 -2.78 10.14 14.36
CA GLY A 97 -1.39 9.79 14.58
C GLY A 97 -0.83 8.66 13.73
N ALA A 98 0.20 8.02 14.27
CA ALA A 98 1.00 7.00 13.61
C ALA A 98 0.15 5.85 13.02
N PRO A 99 0.65 5.19 11.96
CA PRO A 99 0.09 3.92 11.54
C PRO A 99 0.18 2.90 12.69
N ALA A 100 -0.83 2.04 12.83
CA ALA A 100 -0.94 1.10 13.95
C ALA A 100 -0.76 -0.36 13.51
N THR A 101 -1.44 -0.77 12.45
CA THR A 101 -1.39 -2.14 11.94
C THR A 101 -1.39 -2.18 10.43
N ILE A 102 -0.85 -3.27 9.90
CA ILE A 102 -0.88 -3.60 8.48
C ILE A 102 -1.55 -4.96 8.34
N THR A 103 -2.56 -5.03 7.47
CA THR A 103 -3.23 -6.27 7.07
C THR A 103 -2.85 -6.63 5.65
N THR A 104 -2.35 -7.84 5.43
CA THR A 104 -2.08 -8.35 4.10
C THR A 104 -3.37 -8.90 3.48
N ARG A 105 -3.56 -8.57 2.21
CA ARG A 105 -4.58 -9.12 1.34
C ARG A 105 -3.85 -9.52 0.07
N GLN A 106 -3.37 -10.75 -0.07
CA GLN A 106 -2.66 -11.15 -1.28
C GLN A 106 -3.56 -11.97 -2.21
N PRO A 107 -4.27 -11.34 -3.17
CA PRO A 107 -4.83 -12.06 -4.30
C PRO A 107 -3.77 -12.22 -5.39
N SER A 108 -3.27 -13.45 -5.60
CA SER A 108 -2.47 -13.79 -6.78
C SER A 108 -3.35 -14.39 -7.88
N THR A 109 -3.22 -13.92 -9.12
CA THR A 109 -4.02 -14.38 -10.26
C THR A 109 -3.12 -14.74 -11.44
N ILE A 110 -3.20 -16.00 -11.89
CA ILE A 110 -2.41 -16.49 -13.02
C ILE A 110 -3.31 -16.51 -14.26
N PHE A 111 -2.97 -15.76 -15.32
CA PHE A 111 -3.68 -15.88 -16.60
C PHE A 111 -2.99 -16.93 -17.46
N LYS A 112 -3.70 -18.05 -17.69
CA LYS A 112 -3.25 -19.06 -18.65
C LYS A 112 -4.10 -18.95 -19.90
N GLU A 113 -3.45 -18.90 -21.06
CA GLU A 113 -4.15 -19.07 -22.33
C GLU A 113 -4.50 -20.56 -22.47
N ARG A 114 -5.72 -20.92 -22.08
CA ARG A 114 -6.41 -22.13 -22.52
C ARG A 114 -7.82 -21.73 -22.96
N GLU A 115 -8.41 -22.51 -23.85
CA GLU A 115 -9.78 -22.31 -24.38
C GLU A 115 -10.85 -22.07 -23.29
N ASP A 116 -10.59 -22.44 -22.03
CA ASP A 116 -11.56 -22.46 -20.94
C ASP A 116 -11.35 -21.40 -19.82
N GLY A 117 -10.55 -20.36 -20.04
CA GLY A 117 -10.54 -19.18 -19.17
C GLY A 117 -9.50 -19.13 -18.02
N TYR A 118 -9.62 -18.07 -17.20
CA TYR A 118 -8.65 -17.62 -16.20
C TYR A 118 -8.65 -18.47 -14.92
N ALA A 119 -7.48 -18.68 -14.29
CA ALA A 119 -7.35 -19.44 -13.04
C ALA A 119 -6.71 -18.59 -11.93
N MET A 120 -7.47 -18.23 -10.90
CA MET A 120 -6.90 -17.60 -9.70
C MET A 120 -6.26 -18.67 -8.83
N THR A 121 -4.97 -18.52 -8.51
CA THR A 121 -4.26 -19.42 -7.58
C THR A 121 -3.85 -18.62 -6.36
N GLN A 122 -4.37 -18.96 -5.18
CA GLN A 122 -4.01 -18.28 -3.93
C GLN A 122 -2.58 -18.65 -3.51
N VAL A 123 -1.72 -17.66 -3.24
CA VAL A 123 -0.37 -17.86 -2.70
C VAL A 123 -0.36 -17.40 -1.23
N PHE A 124 0.31 -18.18 -0.38
CA PHE A 124 0.49 -17.95 1.06
C PHE A 124 1.49 -16.79 1.32
N PRO A 125 1.34 -15.96 2.38
CA PRO A 125 0.52 -16.13 3.57
C PRO A 125 -0.85 -15.43 3.52
N SER A 126 -1.84 -16.21 3.97
CA SER A 126 -3.24 -15.93 4.28
C SER A 126 -3.73 -14.50 4.06
N LEU A 127 -4.66 -14.37 3.10
CA LEU A 127 -5.64 -13.27 3.08
C LEU A 127 -6.10 -12.94 4.50
N GLY A 128 -5.87 -11.72 4.97
CA GLY A 128 -6.29 -11.24 6.28
C GLY A 128 -5.26 -11.31 7.39
N TYR A 129 -4.02 -11.77 7.13
CA TYR A 129 -2.95 -11.72 8.15
C TYR A 129 -2.68 -10.28 8.56
N THR A 130 -2.71 -9.99 9.86
CA THR A 130 -2.57 -8.63 10.40
C THR A 130 -1.44 -8.60 11.42
N PHE A 131 -0.54 -7.64 11.28
CA PHE A 131 0.58 -7.44 12.20
C PHE A 131 0.68 -5.97 12.62
N PRO A 132 1.17 -5.69 13.85
CA PRO A 132 1.37 -4.32 14.31
C PRO A 132 2.62 -3.70 13.67
N VAL A 133 2.61 -2.38 13.55
CA VAL A 133 3.84 -1.60 13.36
C VAL A 133 4.21 -0.94 14.69
N THR A 134 5.51 -0.82 14.94
CA THR A 134 6.05 -0.36 16.23
C THR A 134 7.14 0.68 16.00
N ASP A 135 7.53 1.42 17.05
CA ASP A 135 8.62 2.40 17.02
C ASP A 135 8.53 3.43 15.88
N CYS A 136 7.30 3.83 15.53
CA CYS A 136 7.01 4.76 14.44
C CYS A 136 7.54 6.17 14.72
N LYS A 137 8.20 6.76 13.73
CA LYS A 137 8.71 8.13 13.75
C LYS A 137 8.26 8.90 12.50
N VAL A 138 8.02 10.19 12.67
CA VAL A 138 7.78 11.12 11.56
C VAL A 138 9.13 11.59 11.04
N ASP A 139 9.32 11.52 9.72
CA ASP A 139 10.48 12.05 9.00
C ASP A 139 10.27 13.51 8.54
#